data_AF-A0A0M3I714-F1
#
_entry.id   AF-A0A0M3I714-F1
#
_cell.length_a   1.000
_cell.length_b   1.000
_cell.length_c   1.000
_cell.angle_alpha   90.00
_cell.angle_beta   90.00
_cell.angle_gamma   90.00
#
_symmetry.space_group_name_H-M   'P 1'
#
loop_
_entity.id
_entity.type
_entity.pdbx_description
1 polymer ?
#
loop_
_entity_poly.entity_id
_entity_poly.type
_entity_poly.pdbx_seq_one_letter_code
_entity_poly.pdbx_strand_id
1 'polypeptide(L)'
;MTDEYLRTSRRKPKERSAPVALYGSERWTAILRPEQALHQMERRVSCSYLGITSHDHIVDDNIRHYLGFAPITREMQEARLRCFGHMLLRWILSIVGTLSVVTCDWRIPLEYSLSDNDVFTTLGTISVERSFDGNYTARFISSADINELIKQMHHAITERYLYRVRIKDDSGHIQGYNHPCLMLRANLAHQFRISLDTDRQLVHSLAVFPENLFVAGPDYERCVTHEIRSNATLRGSVALNTVGELPIPDTMSYIQKMEKERLARQHGAQQDNRSFLQKYWMYIAAGFIFILISNAAAGEQNAE
;
A
#
# COMPACT_ATOMS: atom_id res chain seq x y z
N MET A 1 -24.93 -67.10 -26.64
CA MET A 1 -23.84 -66.65 -27.53
C MET A 1 -23.20 -65.40 -26.92
N THR A 2 -22.62 -65.51 -25.72
CA THR A 2 -22.18 -64.34 -24.94
C THR A 2 -20.86 -64.53 -24.16
N ASP A 3 -20.30 -65.75 -24.11
CA ASP A 3 -19.05 -66.02 -23.38
C ASP A 3 -17.79 -66.03 -24.26
N GLU A 4 -17.95 -66.07 -25.59
CA GLU A 4 -16.81 -66.28 -26.50
C GLU A 4 -16.10 -64.98 -26.93
N TYR A 5 -16.76 -63.82 -26.79
CA TYR A 5 -16.15 -62.52 -27.10
C TYR A 5 -15.27 -61.95 -25.98
N LEU A 6 -15.39 -62.44 -24.74
CA LEU A 6 -14.69 -61.88 -23.57
C LEU A 6 -13.24 -62.38 -23.41
N ARG A 7 -12.71 -63.18 -24.35
CA ARG A 7 -11.44 -63.91 -24.17
C ARG A 7 -10.24 -63.34 -24.96
N THR A 8 -10.25 -62.06 -25.37
CA THR A 8 -9.12 -61.47 -26.12
C THR A 8 -8.50 -60.21 -25.52
N SER A 9 -8.93 -59.73 -24.36
CA SER A 9 -8.27 -58.61 -23.68
C SER A 9 -7.40 -59.09 -22.50
N ARG A 10 -6.15 -59.48 -22.80
CA ARG A 10 -5.10 -59.64 -21.78
C ARG A 10 -4.55 -58.27 -21.40
N ARG A 11 -5.25 -57.56 -20.52
CA ARG A 11 -4.77 -56.61 -19.50
C ARG A 11 -5.99 -55.94 -18.90
N LYS A 12 -6.27 -56.14 -17.61
CA LYS A 12 -7.22 -55.27 -16.91
C LYS A 12 -6.57 -53.88 -16.80
N PRO A 13 -7.18 -52.81 -17.34
CA PRO A 13 -6.70 -51.48 -17.07
C PRO A 13 -6.96 -51.20 -15.59
N LYS A 14 -5.89 -51.16 -14.78
CA LYS A 14 -5.93 -50.45 -13.49
C LYS A 14 -5.78 -48.96 -13.79
N GLU A 15 -6.72 -48.42 -14.54
CA GLU A 15 -6.70 -47.03 -14.95
C GLU A 15 -8.01 -46.43 -14.47
N ARG A 16 -7.91 -45.74 -13.32
CA ARG A 16 -8.79 -44.61 -13.03
C ARG A 16 -8.93 -43.80 -14.31
N SER A 17 -10.15 -43.39 -14.65
CA SER A 17 -10.39 -42.40 -15.70
C SER A 17 -9.30 -41.33 -15.62
N ALA A 18 -8.57 -41.17 -16.73
CA ALA A 18 -7.30 -40.45 -16.74
C ALA A 18 -7.40 -39.13 -15.97
N PRO A 19 -6.43 -38.80 -15.08
CA PRO A 19 -6.51 -37.63 -14.20
C PRO A 19 -6.72 -36.31 -14.96
N VAL A 20 -6.37 -36.28 -16.25
CA VAL A 20 -6.57 -35.15 -17.16
C VAL A 20 -8.05 -34.86 -17.46
N ALA A 21 -8.92 -35.88 -17.55
CA ALA A 21 -10.34 -35.68 -17.85
C ALA A 21 -11.13 -35.15 -16.63
N LEU A 22 -10.60 -35.37 -15.43
CA LEU A 22 -11.14 -34.86 -14.16
C LEU A 22 -10.58 -33.47 -13.80
N TYR A 23 -9.50 -33.04 -14.49
CA TYR A 23 -8.89 -31.73 -14.31
C TYR A 23 -9.87 -30.62 -14.69
N GLY A 24 -10.40 -29.91 -13.69
CA GLY A 24 -11.43 -28.88 -13.87
C GLY A 24 -12.76 -29.16 -13.16
N SER A 25 -12.99 -30.39 -12.69
CA SER A 25 -14.16 -30.73 -11.85
C SER A 25 -14.10 -30.12 -10.43
N GLU A 26 -12.91 -29.62 -10.05
CA GLU A 26 -12.57 -29.01 -8.77
C GLU A 26 -13.02 -27.55 -8.62
N ARG A 27 -13.41 -26.87 -9.71
CA ARG A 27 -13.60 -25.40 -9.74
C ARG A 27 -14.98 -24.88 -10.13
N TRP A 28 -16.02 -25.71 -10.29
CA TRP A 28 -17.35 -25.22 -10.68
C TRP A 28 -18.52 -25.92 -10.00
N THR A 29 -19.62 -25.19 -9.78
CA THR A 29 -20.96 -25.77 -9.60
C THR A 29 -21.36 -26.48 -10.89
N ALA A 30 -21.55 -27.80 -10.86
CA ALA A 30 -21.90 -28.54 -12.07
C ALA A 30 -23.28 -28.14 -12.59
N ILE A 31 -23.32 -27.60 -13.80
CA ILE A 31 -24.51 -27.63 -14.64
C ILE A 31 -24.70 -29.10 -15.08
N LEU A 32 -25.93 -29.61 -15.26
CA LEU A 32 -26.17 -31.03 -15.62
C LEU A 32 -25.44 -31.49 -16.92
N ARG A 33 -25.13 -30.55 -17.83
CA ARG A 33 -24.66 -30.85 -19.20
C ARG A 33 -23.25 -31.46 -19.27
N PRO A 34 -22.21 -30.95 -18.57
CA PRO A 34 -20.87 -31.54 -18.63
C PRO A 34 -20.81 -32.91 -17.95
N GLU A 35 -21.63 -33.17 -16.93
CA GLU A 35 -21.72 -34.49 -16.29
C GLU A 35 -22.28 -35.54 -17.26
N GLN A 36 -23.33 -35.18 -18.00
CA GLN A 36 -23.89 -36.04 -19.04
C GLN A 36 -22.89 -36.30 -20.18
N ALA A 37 -22.12 -35.29 -20.58
CA ALA A 37 -21.10 -35.45 -21.62
C ALA A 37 -19.97 -36.40 -21.18
N LEU A 38 -19.53 -36.29 -19.93
CA LEU A 38 -18.47 -37.13 -19.37
C LEU A 38 -18.96 -38.59 -19.20
N HIS A 39 -20.21 -38.77 -18.78
CA HIS A 39 -20.86 -40.07 -18.69
C HIS A 39 -21.01 -40.75 -20.07
N GLN A 40 -21.38 -39.99 -21.09
CA GLN A 40 -21.45 -40.50 -22.46
C GLN A 40 -20.07 -40.87 -23.02
N MET A 41 -19.04 -40.09 -22.69
CA MET A 41 -17.66 -40.41 -23.07
C MET A 41 -17.19 -41.72 -22.41
N GLU A 42 -17.38 -41.86 -21.09
CA GLU A 42 -17.04 -43.08 -20.32
C GLU A 42 -17.71 -44.32 -20.92
N ARG A 43 -19.00 -44.21 -21.22
CA ARG A 43 -19.78 -45.28 -21.83
C ARG A 43 -19.22 -45.66 -23.19
N ARG A 44 -18.97 -44.69 -24.07
CA ARG A 44 -18.44 -44.95 -25.42
C ARG A 44 -17.05 -45.59 -25.37
N VAL A 45 -16.17 -45.11 -24.49
CA VAL A 45 -14.82 -45.66 -24.35
C VAL A 45 -14.88 -47.09 -23.80
N SER A 46 -15.70 -47.35 -22.79
CA SER A 46 -15.86 -48.67 -22.20
C SER A 46 -16.47 -49.68 -23.17
N CYS A 47 -17.51 -49.29 -23.92
CA CYS A 47 -18.11 -50.12 -24.95
C CYS A 47 -17.13 -50.40 -26.09
N SER A 48 -16.39 -49.39 -26.55
CA SER A 48 -15.36 -49.56 -27.58
C SER A 48 -14.25 -50.51 -27.14
N TYR A 49 -13.88 -50.49 -25.85
CA TYR A 49 -12.83 -51.37 -25.30
C TYR A 49 -13.27 -52.83 -25.21
N LEU A 50 -14.53 -53.07 -24.82
CA LEU A 50 -15.11 -54.41 -24.71
C LEU A 50 -15.69 -54.92 -26.04
N GLY A 51 -15.65 -54.12 -27.11
CA GLY A 51 -16.26 -54.46 -28.40
C GLY A 51 -17.79 -54.53 -28.37
N ILE A 52 -18.42 -53.90 -27.38
CA ILE A 52 -19.88 -53.92 -27.16
C ILE A 52 -20.53 -52.89 -28.09
N THR A 53 -21.55 -53.32 -28.81
CA THR A 53 -22.32 -52.45 -29.71
C THR A 53 -23.67 -52.09 -29.09
N SER A 54 -24.34 -51.07 -29.64
CA SER A 54 -25.67 -50.65 -29.15
C SER A 54 -26.74 -51.74 -29.26
N HIS A 55 -26.51 -52.80 -30.04
CA HIS A 55 -27.46 -53.90 -30.23
C HIS A 55 -27.45 -54.91 -29.07
N ASP A 56 -26.42 -54.89 -28.22
CA ASP A 56 -26.24 -55.89 -27.17
C ASP A 56 -27.09 -55.59 -25.91
N HIS A 57 -27.74 -54.42 -25.86
CA HIS A 57 -28.66 -53.96 -24.80
C HIS A 57 -28.17 -54.22 -23.35
N ILE A 58 -26.86 -54.09 -23.14
CA ILE A 58 -26.20 -54.31 -21.85
C ILE A 58 -26.34 -53.06 -20.97
N VAL A 59 -26.70 -53.26 -19.70
CA VAL A 59 -26.81 -52.18 -18.71
C VAL A 59 -25.41 -51.69 -18.32
N ASP A 60 -25.24 -50.37 -18.24
CA ASP A 60 -23.95 -49.73 -18.00
C ASP A 60 -23.29 -50.19 -16.69
N ASP A 61 -24.05 -50.48 -15.64
CA ASP A 61 -23.50 -50.95 -14.36
C ASP A 61 -22.82 -52.33 -14.45
N ASN A 62 -23.30 -53.21 -15.34
CA ASN A 62 -22.64 -54.49 -15.58
C ASN A 62 -21.28 -54.27 -16.27
N ILE A 63 -21.23 -53.34 -17.24
CA ILE A 63 -19.97 -52.94 -17.91
C ILE A 63 -18.96 -52.42 -16.88
N ARG A 64 -19.40 -51.60 -15.92
CA ARG A 64 -18.55 -51.11 -14.82
C ARG A 64 -18.06 -52.22 -13.91
N HIS A 65 -18.91 -53.19 -13.58
CA HIS A 65 -18.54 -54.33 -12.73
C HIS A 65 -17.48 -55.22 -13.40
N TYR A 66 -17.59 -55.45 -14.72
CA TYR A 66 -16.59 -56.22 -15.47
C TYR A 66 -15.22 -55.52 -15.53
N LEU A 67 -15.22 -54.20 -15.69
CA LEU A 67 -14.01 -53.38 -15.81
C LEU A 67 -13.45 -52.92 -14.46
N GLY A 68 -14.22 -53.00 -13.37
CA GLY A 68 -13.78 -52.76 -12.00
C GLY A 68 -13.57 -51.29 -11.63
N PHE A 69 -14.33 -50.36 -12.22
CA PHE A 69 -14.28 -48.94 -11.91
C PHE A 69 -15.56 -48.41 -11.26
N ALA A 70 -15.42 -47.39 -10.40
CA ALA A 70 -16.54 -46.67 -9.79
C ALA A 70 -17.17 -45.69 -10.79
N PRO A 71 -18.47 -45.35 -10.66
CA PRO A 71 -19.10 -44.37 -11.53
C PRO A 71 -18.42 -43.00 -11.40
N ILE A 72 -18.22 -42.31 -12.53
CA ILE A 72 -17.54 -41.00 -12.59
C ILE A 72 -18.13 -39.96 -11.63
N THR A 73 -19.44 -39.99 -11.39
CA THR A 73 -20.10 -39.08 -10.45
C THR A 73 -19.56 -39.22 -9.02
N ARG A 74 -19.18 -40.43 -8.61
CA ARG A 74 -18.59 -40.71 -7.29
C ARG A 74 -17.14 -40.21 -7.22
N GLU A 75 -16.34 -40.46 -8.25
CA GLU A 75 -14.96 -39.96 -8.31
C GLU A 75 -14.91 -38.42 -8.32
N MET A 76 -15.85 -37.76 -9.00
CA MET A 76 -16.00 -36.30 -8.96
C MET A 76 -16.37 -35.80 -7.55
N GLN A 77 -17.24 -36.51 -6.81
CA GLN A 77 -17.56 -36.17 -5.43
C GLN A 77 -16.35 -36.30 -4.51
N GLU A 78 -15.54 -37.35 -4.65
CA GLU A 78 -14.34 -37.55 -3.84
C GLU A 78 -13.26 -36.49 -4.10
N ALA A 79 -13.05 -36.10 -5.37
CA ALA A 79 -12.14 -35.01 -5.74
C ALA A 79 -12.59 -33.65 -5.16
N ARG A 80 -13.91 -33.38 -5.19
CA ARG A 80 -14.51 -32.18 -4.60
C ARG A 80 -14.33 -32.12 -3.09
N LEU A 81 -14.59 -33.23 -2.37
CA LEU A 81 -14.45 -33.27 -0.91
C LEU A 81 -13.01 -32.99 -0.46
N ARG A 82 -12.00 -33.44 -1.23
CA ARG A 82 -10.59 -33.11 -0.97
C ARG A 82 -10.29 -31.61 -1.17
N CYS A 83 -10.82 -31.01 -2.24
CA CYS A 83 -10.68 -29.57 -2.49
C CYS A 83 -11.41 -28.74 -1.42
N PHE A 84 -12.60 -29.16 -1.01
CA PHE A 84 -13.38 -28.49 0.02
C PHE A 84 -12.68 -28.52 1.38
N GLY A 85 -12.08 -29.65 1.77
CA GLY A 85 -11.26 -29.75 2.98
C GLY A 85 -10.05 -28.81 2.94
N HIS A 86 -9.37 -28.71 1.79
CA HIS A 86 -8.21 -27.83 1.61
C HIS A 86 -8.58 -26.33 1.58
N MET A 87 -9.74 -25.98 1.03
CA MET A 87 -10.30 -24.63 1.08
C MET A 87 -10.77 -24.25 2.48
N LEU A 88 -11.47 -25.14 3.18
CA LEU A 88 -11.97 -24.91 4.53
C LEU A 88 -10.81 -24.70 5.52
N LEU A 89 -9.76 -25.52 5.45
CA LEU A 89 -8.57 -25.35 6.28
C LEU A 89 -7.88 -24.00 6.02
N ARG A 90 -7.79 -23.59 4.76
CA ARG A 90 -7.20 -22.30 4.36
C ARG A 90 -8.07 -21.11 4.77
N TRP A 91 -9.40 -21.27 4.78
CA TRP A 91 -10.36 -20.25 5.23
C TRP A 91 -10.37 -20.11 6.76
N ILE A 92 -10.31 -21.23 7.50
CA ILE A 92 -10.18 -21.24 8.95
C ILE A 92 -8.85 -20.60 9.38
N LEU A 93 -7.73 -20.89 8.70
CA LEU A 93 -6.45 -20.23 8.94
C LEU A 93 -6.50 -18.71 8.66
N SER A 94 -7.27 -18.27 7.66
CA SER A 94 -7.49 -16.85 7.38
C SER A 94 -8.31 -16.15 8.46
N ILE A 95 -9.32 -16.82 9.02
CA ILE A 95 -10.20 -16.25 10.06
C ILE A 95 -9.51 -16.21 11.42
N VAL A 96 -8.73 -17.23 11.77
CA VAL A 96 -7.88 -17.21 12.97
C VAL A 96 -6.79 -16.14 12.84
N GLY A 97 -6.30 -15.88 11.62
CA GLY A 97 -5.42 -14.75 11.31
C GLY A 97 -6.06 -13.36 11.46
N THR A 98 -7.40 -13.26 11.55
CA THR A 98 -8.12 -11.98 11.72
C THR A 98 -8.57 -11.67 13.14
N LEU A 99 -8.33 -12.56 14.11
CA LEU A 99 -8.61 -12.30 15.54
C LEU A 99 -7.39 -11.82 16.32
N SER A 100 -6.24 -11.69 15.65
CA SER A 100 -5.15 -10.88 16.13
C SER A 100 -5.11 -9.65 15.24
N VAL A 101 -5.71 -8.55 15.71
CA VAL A 101 -5.20 -7.22 15.33
C VAL A 101 -3.78 -7.21 15.88
N VAL A 102 -2.85 -7.73 15.09
CA VAL A 102 -1.42 -7.47 15.25
C VAL A 102 -1.30 -6.00 14.89
N THR A 103 -1.58 -5.13 15.86
CA THR A 103 -0.85 -3.87 15.91
C THR A 103 0.60 -4.31 15.98
N CYS A 104 1.35 -4.13 14.89
CA CYS A 104 2.79 -4.18 14.96
C CYS A 104 3.21 -3.00 15.84
N ASP A 105 3.20 -3.21 17.16
CA ASP A 105 3.73 -2.29 18.16
C ASP A 105 5.26 -2.36 18.03
N TRP A 106 5.82 -1.39 17.31
CA TRP A 106 7.26 -1.27 17.17
C TRP A 106 7.81 -0.50 18.38
N ARG A 107 8.60 -1.21 19.20
CA ARG A 107 9.15 -0.65 20.44
C ARG A 107 10.61 -0.28 20.25
N ILE A 108 10.91 0.98 20.55
CA ILE A 108 12.25 1.55 20.50
C ILE A 108 12.73 1.75 21.95
N PRO A 109 13.54 0.85 22.50
CA PRO A 109 14.11 1.00 23.84
C PRO A 109 15.13 2.15 23.87
N LEU A 110 15.01 3.01 24.89
CA LEU A 110 15.91 4.12 25.14
C LEU A 110 16.75 3.87 26.39
N GLU A 111 18.02 4.24 26.30
CA GLU A 111 18.97 4.22 27.40
C GLU A 111 19.60 5.61 27.55
N TYR A 112 20.06 5.93 28.75
CA TYR A 112 20.68 7.20 29.07
C TYR A 112 22.01 7.01 29.78
N SER A 113 22.90 8.01 29.64
CA SER A 113 24.16 8.09 30.37
C SER A 113 24.42 9.54 30.79
N LEU A 114 24.91 9.70 32.02
CA LEU A 114 25.28 10.99 32.63
C LEU A 114 26.76 11.04 33.04
N SER A 115 27.55 10.06 32.63
CA SER A 115 28.99 10.01 32.82
C SER A 115 29.69 10.12 31.48
N ASP A 116 30.99 10.39 31.48
CA ASP A 116 31.84 10.22 30.29
C ASP A 116 31.95 8.75 29.87
N ASN A 117 31.93 7.83 30.84
CA ASN A 117 31.93 6.40 30.59
C ASN A 117 30.71 5.98 29.76
N ASP A 118 30.89 5.04 28.82
CA ASP A 118 29.83 4.43 28.01
C ASP A 118 28.98 3.42 28.79
N VAL A 119 28.70 3.74 30.06
CA VAL A 119 27.77 3.00 30.91
C VAL A 119 26.39 3.63 30.70
N PHE A 120 25.48 2.83 30.17
CA PHE A 120 24.11 3.24 29.86
C PHE A 120 23.10 2.50 30.73
N THR A 121 22.12 3.24 31.23
CA THR A 121 21.02 2.73 32.05
C THR A 121 19.69 2.91 31.31
N THR A 122 18.71 2.05 31.57
CA THR A 122 17.41 2.10 30.87
C THR A 122 16.62 3.36 31.22
N LEU A 123 16.24 4.15 30.20
CA LEU A 123 15.40 5.35 30.36
C LEU A 123 13.91 5.00 30.29
N GLY A 124 13.55 4.23 29.28
CA GLY A 124 12.16 3.93 28.93
C GLY A 124 12.06 3.33 27.54
N THR A 125 10.83 3.17 27.05
CA THR A 125 10.56 2.64 25.72
C THR A 125 9.62 3.58 24.98
N ILE A 126 9.85 3.78 23.69
CA ILE A 126 8.92 4.47 22.81
C ILE A 126 8.14 3.41 22.03
N SER A 127 6.83 3.36 22.20
CA SER A 127 5.94 2.54 21.37
C SER A 127 5.51 3.37 20.16
N VAL A 128 5.75 2.84 18.97
CA VAL A 128 5.29 3.41 17.70
C VAL A 128 4.11 2.58 17.22
N GLU A 129 2.96 3.22 17.13
CA GLU A 129 1.70 2.60 16.73
C GLU A 129 1.24 3.23 15.42
N ARG A 130 0.71 2.39 14.52
CA ARG A 130 0.05 2.87 13.31
C ARG A 130 -1.41 3.16 13.64
N SER A 131 -1.78 4.44 13.55
CA SER A 131 -3.17 4.88 13.67
C SER A 131 -3.99 4.44 12.45
N PHE A 132 -5.32 4.40 12.60
CA PHE A 132 -6.24 3.97 11.54
C PHE A 132 -6.12 4.79 10.25
N ASP A 133 -5.79 6.08 10.36
CA ASP A 133 -5.62 7.00 9.24
C ASP A 133 -4.35 6.72 8.41
N GLY A 134 -3.58 5.69 8.77
CA GLY A 134 -2.30 5.38 8.14
C GLY A 134 -1.13 6.19 8.70
N ASN A 135 -1.40 7.20 9.53
CA ASN A 135 -0.39 7.96 10.24
C ASN A 135 0.23 7.14 11.39
N TYR A 136 1.48 7.43 11.69
CA TYR A 136 2.19 6.82 12.80
C TYR A 136 2.17 7.76 14.00
N THR A 137 1.83 7.23 15.16
CA THR A 137 1.86 7.93 16.45
C THR A 137 2.87 7.24 17.34
N ALA A 138 3.56 8.01 18.18
CA ALA A 138 4.56 7.48 19.08
C ALA A 138 4.27 7.94 20.52
N ARG A 139 4.43 7.03 21.48
CA ARG A 139 4.23 7.29 22.90
C ARG A 139 5.44 6.85 23.70
N PHE A 140 5.92 7.70 24.59
CA PHE A 140 6.97 7.36 25.52
C PHE A 140 6.41 6.73 26.80
N ILE A 141 7.05 5.65 27.25
CA ILE A 141 6.76 4.93 28.48
C ILE A 141 8.03 4.98 29.34
N SER A 142 7.95 5.66 30.49
CA SER A 142 9.06 5.78 31.43
C SER A 142 9.34 4.44 32.14
N SER A 143 10.60 4.03 32.19
CA SER A 143 11.04 2.85 32.97
C SER A 143 12.13 3.16 33.99
N ALA A 144 12.73 4.35 33.94
CA ALA A 144 13.80 4.75 34.86
C ALA A 144 13.28 5.14 36.25
N ASP A 145 14.13 4.90 37.27
CA ASP A 145 13.93 5.48 38.60
C ASP A 145 14.26 6.97 38.57
N ILE A 146 13.26 7.79 38.91
CA ILE A 146 13.30 9.25 38.83
C ILE A 146 14.25 9.82 39.90
N ASN A 147 14.24 9.26 41.11
CA ASN A 147 15.02 9.81 42.23
C ASN A 147 16.52 9.65 41.96
N GLU A 148 16.91 8.47 41.47
CA GLU A 148 18.29 8.19 41.09
C GLU A 148 18.71 9.05 39.88
N LEU A 149 17.84 9.22 38.88
CA LEU A 149 18.10 10.08 37.72
C LEU A 149 18.37 11.54 38.13
N ILE A 150 17.56 12.10 39.05
CA ILE A 150 17.74 13.46 39.55
C ILE A 150 19.08 13.61 40.27
N LYS A 151 19.42 12.64 41.14
CA LYS A 151 20.69 12.62 41.86
C LYS A 151 21.88 12.57 40.89
N GLN A 152 21.81 11.73 39.86
CA GLN A 152 22.82 11.65 38.81
C GLN A 152 22.91 12.94 37.98
N MET A 153 21.79 13.62 37.71
CA MET A 153 21.78 14.93 37.04
C MET A 153 22.51 16.00 37.86
N HIS A 154 22.28 16.06 39.17
CA HIS A 154 23.02 16.98 40.04
C HIS A 154 24.52 16.70 40.06
N HIS A 155 24.90 15.42 40.09
CA HIS A 155 26.31 15.02 40.01
C HIS A 155 26.92 15.42 38.65
N ALA A 156 26.23 15.13 37.55
CA ALA A 156 26.66 15.47 36.20
C ALA A 156 26.83 16.98 35.98
N ILE A 157 25.99 17.82 36.59
CA ILE A 157 26.15 19.28 36.54
C ILE A 157 27.47 19.73 37.20
N THR A 158 27.84 19.09 38.32
CA THR A 158 29.07 19.41 39.05
C THR A 158 30.31 19.04 38.22
N GLU A 159 30.27 17.87 37.59
CA GLU A 159 31.36 17.33 36.75
C GLU A 159 31.32 17.82 35.29
N ARG A 160 30.33 18.63 34.92
CA ARG A 160 30.08 19.15 33.55
C ARG A 160 29.86 18.06 32.49
N TYR A 161 29.23 16.95 32.86
CA TYR A 161 28.80 15.93 31.92
C TYR A 161 27.52 16.32 31.18
N LEU A 162 27.41 15.85 29.94
CA LEU A 162 26.22 16.00 29.12
C LEU A 162 25.24 14.87 29.40
N TYR A 163 23.94 15.19 29.32
CA TYR A 163 22.89 14.19 29.33
C TYR A 163 22.82 13.52 27.95
N ARG A 164 23.25 12.26 27.88
CA ARG A 164 23.26 11.47 26.64
C ARG A 164 22.10 10.49 26.67
N VAL A 165 21.33 10.43 25.59
CA VAL A 165 20.26 9.44 25.40
C VAL A 165 20.53 8.71 24.10
N ARG A 166 20.55 7.39 24.14
CA ARG A 166 20.75 6.53 22.97
C ARG A 166 19.57 5.60 22.79
N ILE A 167 19.42 5.12 21.58
CA ILE A 167 18.59 3.95 21.31
C ILE A 167 19.42 2.71 21.66
N LYS A 168 18.78 1.72 22.29
CA LYS A 168 19.40 0.40 22.49
C LYS A 168 19.34 -0.34 21.15
N ASP A 169 20.32 -0.03 20.32
CA ASP A 169 20.61 -0.66 19.04
C ASP A 169 22.01 -1.27 19.07
N ASP A 170 22.26 -2.28 18.23
CA ASP A 170 23.53 -3.00 18.15
C ASP A 170 24.68 -2.09 17.68
N SER A 171 24.36 -1.07 16.87
CA SER A 171 25.35 -0.09 16.37
C SER A 171 25.69 1.02 17.38
N GLY A 172 24.75 1.35 18.29
CA GLY A 172 24.91 2.41 19.29
C GLY A 172 25.17 3.82 18.74
N HIS A 173 25.07 4.04 17.42
CA HIS A 173 25.46 5.30 16.77
C HIS A 173 24.46 6.43 16.97
N ILE A 174 23.19 6.10 17.18
CA ILE A 174 22.11 7.10 17.24
C ILE A 174 21.94 7.58 18.68
N GLN A 175 22.42 8.80 18.94
CA GLN A 175 22.40 9.43 20.26
C GLN A 175 21.93 10.88 20.18
N GLY A 176 21.14 11.30 21.15
CA GLY A 176 20.77 12.68 21.41
C GLY A 176 21.48 13.20 22.65
N TYR A 177 21.78 14.49 22.65
CA TYR A 177 22.53 15.16 23.71
C TYR A 177 21.75 16.36 24.22
N ASN A 178 21.79 16.58 25.53
CA ASN A 178 21.31 17.82 26.14
C ASN A 178 22.10 18.18 27.40
N HIS A 179 21.91 19.39 27.91
CA HIS A 179 22.49 19.81 29.17
C HIS A 179 21.59 19.34 30.34
N PRO A 180 22.12 18.66 31.37
CA PRO A 180 21.32 18.13 32.48
C PRO A 180 20.53 19.22 33.22
N CYS A 181 21.11 20.41 33.36
CA CYS A 181 20.42 21.53 34.00
C CYS A 181 19.14 21.97 33.26
N LEU A 182 19.14 21.95 31.93
CA LEU A 182 17.96 22.31 31.14
C LEU A 182 16.82 21.29 31.36
N MET A 183 17.18 20.01 31.49
CA MET A 183 16.21 18.93 31.75
C MET A 183 15.61 19.01 33.16
N LEU A 184 16.41 19.39 34.17
CA LEU A 184 15.91 19.64 35.52
C LEU A 184 14.97 20.86 35.58
N ARG A 185 15.32 21.95 34.89
CA ARG A 185 14.45 23.15 34.79
C ARG A 185 13.12 22.85 34.09
N ALA A 186 13.13 21.92 33.14
CA ALA A 186 11.93 21.42 32.47
C ALA A 186 11.17 20.36 33.29
N ASN A 187 11.54 20.14 34.56
CA ASN A 187 10.92 19.14 35.44
C ASN A 187 10.90 17.73 34.82
N LEU A 188 12.01 17.35 34.16
CA LEU A 188 12.15 16.08 33.43
C LEU A 188 11.08 15.86 32.36
N ALA A 189 10.51 16.92 31.81
CA ALA A 189 9.66 16.85 30.63
C ALA A 189 10.56 16.83 29.39
N HIS A 190 10.53 15.73 28.66
CA HIS A 190 11.36 15.47 27.48
C HIS A 190 10.50 15.56 26.23
N GLN A 191 10.99 16.24 25.20
CA GLN A 191 10.47 16.16 23.84
C GLN A 191 11.47 15.38 22.98
N PHE A 192 11.12 14.14 22.65
CA PHE A 192 11.90 13.30 21.74
C PHE A 192 11.49 13.62 20.30
N ARG A 193 12.43 14.07 19.48
CA ARG A 193 12.23 14.21 18.03
C ARG A 193 12.92 13.04 17.35
N ILE A 194 12.12 12.21 16.68
CA ILE A 194 12.62 10.99 16.05
C ILE A 194 12.27 11.04 14.58
N SER A 195 13.28 10.83 13.74
CA SER A 195 13.06 10.57 12.32
C SER A 195 13.22 9.09 12.04
N LEU A 196 12.20 8.47 11.45
CA LEU A 196 12.24 7.05 11.12
C LEU A 196 11.73 6.75 9.71
N ASP A 197 12.26 5.66 9.17
CA ASP A 197 11.78 5.00 7.96
C ASP A 197 10.72 3.97 8.39
N THR A 198 9.48 4.22 7.98
CA THR A 198 8.33 3.39 8.35
C THR A 198 8.34 2.04 7.65
N ASP A 199 8.93 1.95 6.45
CA ASP A 199 8.91 0.75 5.63
C ASP A 199 9.97 -0.24 6.10
N ARG A 200 11.12 0.28 6.50
CA ARG A 200 12.26 -0.51 6.98
C ARG A 200 12.31 -0.66 8.51
N GLN A 201 11.40 0.01 9.24
CA GLN A 201 11.41 0.08 10.71
C GLN A 201 12.79 0.48 11.25
N LEU A 202 13.40 1.47 10.61
CA LEU A 202 14.76 1.92 10.92
C LEU A 202 14.70 3.35 11.43
N VAL A 203 15.30 3.58 12.60
CA VAL A 203 15.45 4.94 13.13
C VAL A 203 16.66 5.58 12.47
N HIS A 204 16.50 6.82 11.98
CA HIS A 204 17.57 7.55 11.32
C HIS A 204 18.23 8.58 12.25
N SER A 205 17.43 9.25 13.10
CA SER A 205 17.96 10.22 14.06
C SER A 205 17.09 10.31 15.31
N LEU A 206 17.74 10.66 16.42
CA LEU A 206 17.11 10.93 17.72
C LEU A 206 17.66 12.25 18.25
N ALA A 207 16.77 13.17 18.62
CA ALA A 207 17.12 14.38 19.35
C ALA A 207 16.25 14.52 20.60
N VAL A 208 16.85 15.03 21.68
CA VAL A 208 16.20 15.19 22.97
C VAL A 208 16.17 16.66 23.35
N PHE A 209 14.98 17.20 23.59
CA PHE A 209 14.78 18.58 23.99
C PHE A 209 14.02 18.68 25.32
N PRO A 210 14.24 19.73 26.11
CA PRO A 210 13.38 20.03 27.26
C PRO A 210 12.01 20.51 26.77
N GLU A 211 10.94 19.87 27.22
CA GLU A 211 9.58 20.30 26.94
C GLU A 211 9.23 21.52 27.81
N ASN A 212 8.51 22.49 27.24
CA ASN A 212 8.10 23.75 27.89
C ASN A 212 9.22 24.76 28.22
N LEU A 213 10.44 24.56 27.71
CA LEU A 213 11.53 25.53 27.85
C LEU A 213 11.88 26.15 26.49
N PHE A 214 11.50 27.42 26.30
CA PHE A 214 11.64 28.12 25.01
C PHE A 214 12.84 29.07 24.94
N VAL A 215 13.41 29.46 26.08
CA VAL A 215 14.55 30.37 26.17
C VAL A 215 15.57 29.82 27.15
N ALA A 216 16.73 29.43 26.62
CA ALA A 216 17.93 29.20 27.42
C ALA A 216 18.72 30.52 27.44
N GLY A 217 18.71 31.21 28.57
CA GLY A 217 19.59 32.37 28.77
C GLY A 217 21.07 31.99 28.70
N PRO A 218 21.99 32.97 28.67
CA PRO A 218 23.43 32.69 28.57
C PRO A 218 23.98 31.86 29.75
N ASP A 219 23.33 31.94 30.93
CA ASP A 219 23.67 31.16 32.13
C ASP A 219 22.87 29.86 32.23
N TYR A 220 22.80 29.08 31.14
CA TYR A 220 22.11 27.78 31.16
C TYR A 220 22.89 26.68 31.89
N GLU A 221 24.20 26.86 32.07
CA GLU A 221 25.07 25.91 32.76
C GLU A 221 24.79 25.84 34.26
N ARG A 222 24.38 26.96 34.87
CA ARG A 222 24.13 27.05 36.31
C ARG A 222 22.68 26.76 36.62
N CYS A 223 22.42 25.68 37.33
CA CYS A 223 21.10 25.42 37.89
C CYS A 223 20.85 26.32 39.11
N VAL A 224 20.44 27.57 38.85
CA VAL A 224 19.87 28.43 39.89
C VAL A 224 18.68 27.68 40.47
N THR A 225 18.68 27.53 41.79
CA THR A 225 17.73 26.79 42.61
C THR A 225 16.32 27.36 42.50
N HIS A 226 15.68 27.20 41.35
CA HIS A 226 14.23 27.10 41.31
C HIS A 226 13.91 25.71 41.82
N GLU A 227 13.18 25.65 42.92
CA GLU A 227 12.77 24.42 43.57
C GLU A 227 12.19 23.46 42.53
N ILE A 228 12.92 22.38 42.28
CA ILE A 228 12.42 21.26 41.49
C ILE A 228 11.14 20.81 42.20
N ARG A 229 10.02 20.90 41.49
CA ARG A 229 8.71 20.55 42.03
C ARG A 229 8.82 19.12 42.59
N SER A 230 8.55 18.94 43.89
CA SER A 230 8.78 17.68 44.62
C SER A 230 8.03 16.46 44.08
N ASN A 231 7.10 16.66 43.14
CA ASN A 231 6.40 15.62 42.38
C ASN A 231 6.90 15.57 40.93
N ALA A 232 8.21 15.45 40.72
CA ALA A 232 8.78 15.28 39.39
C ALA A 232 8.33 13.93 38.80
N THR A 233 7.78 13.95 37.59
CA THR A 233 7.41 12.74 36.85
C THR A 233 8.17 12.77 35.53
N LEU A 234 8.82 11.66 35.17
CA LEU A 234 9.49 11.57 33.88
C LEU A 234 8.44 11.54 32.78
N ARG A 235 8.24 12.67 32.11
CA ARG A 235 7.28 12.82 31.01
C ARG A 235 8.04 12.89 29.69
N GLY A 236 7.50 12.24 28.67
CA GLY A 236 8.06 12.25 27.33
C GLY A 236 6.97 12.47 26.29
N SER A 237 7.06 13.58 25.57
CA SER A 237 6.32 13.81 24.33
C SER A 237 7.19 13.37 23.15
N VAL A 238 6.62 12.66 22.18
CA VAL A 238 7.37 12.17 21.00
C VAL A 238 6.83 12.86 19.76
N ALA A 239 7.68 13.64 19.09
CA ALA A 239 7.39 14.22 17.80
C ALA A 239 8.01 13.33 16.71
N LEU A 240 7.15 12.76 15.89
CA LEU A 240 7.52 11.78 14.89
C LEU A 240 7.63 12.43 13.50
N ASN A 241 8.80 12.30 12.88
CA ASN A 241 9.02 12.68 11.49
C ASN A 241 9.21 11.40 10.67
N THR A 242 8.23 11.05 9.86
CA THR A 242 8.39 9.98 8.88
C THR A 242 9.13 10.54 7.68
N VAL A 243 10.13 9.81 7.17
CA VAL A 243 10.81 10.19 5.93
C VAL A 243 9.84 9.93 4.78
N GLY A 244 9.09 10.96 4.38
CA GLY A 244 8.22 10.92 3.22
C GLY A 244 9.00 11.13 1.93
N GLU A 245 8.45 10.63 0.83
CA GLU A 245 8.94 11.02 -0.49
C GLU A 245 8.83 12.54 -0.62
N LEU A 246 9.93 13.16 -1.06
CA LEU A 246 9.93 14.58 -1.37
C LEU A 246 8.85 14.85 -2.43
N PRO A 247 8.13 15.98 -2.35
CA PRO A 247 7.17 16.34 -3.38
C PRO A 247 7.91 16.38 -4.72
N ILE A 248 7.47 15.54 -5.66
CA ILE A 248 8.01 15.49 -7.01
C ILE A 248 7.85 16.90 -7.60
N PRO A 249 8.89 17.48 -8.23
CA PRO A 249 8.80 18.83 -8.77
C PRO A 249 7.60 18.96 -9.72
N ASP A 250 6.82 20.02 -9.55
CA ASP A 250 5.61 20.34 -10.33
C ASP A 250 5.96 20.64 -11.81
N THR A 251 6.22 19.59 -12.58
CA THR A 251 6.44 19.72 -14.03
C THR A 251 5.16 20.14 -14.74
N MET A 252 3.98 19.75 -14.21
CA MET A 252 2.68 20.10 -14.78
C MET A 252 2.43 21.61 -14.78
N SER A 253 2.72 22.31 -13.68
CA SER A 253 2.50 23.77 -13.61
C SER A 253 3.41 24.51 -14.59
N TYR A 254 4.65 24.04 -14.75
CA TYR A 254 5.59 24.58 -15.72
C TYR A 254 5.13 24.32 -17.16
N ILE A 255 4.68 23.10 -17.48
CA ILE A 255 4.14 22.74 -18.80
C ILE A 255 2.94 23.62 -19.14
N GLN A 256 1.98 23.78 -18.22
CA GLN A 256 0.83 24.66 -18.41
C GLN A 256 1.23 26.12 -18.64
N LYS A 257 2.22 26.62 -17.89
CA LYS A 257 2.74 27.98 -18.08
C LYS A 257 3.37 28.13 -19.47
N MET A 258 4.17 27.15 -19.90
CA MET A 258 4.81 27.14 -21.21
C MET A 258 3.79 27.04 -22.36
N GLU A 259 2.76 26.21 -22.21
CA GLU A 259 1.66 26.11 -23.17
C GLU A 259 0.87 27.40 -23.25
N LYS A 260 0.55 28.02 -22.12
CA LYS A 260 -0.14 29.32 -22.08
C LYS A 260 0.68 30.40 -22.76
N GLU A 261 2.00 30.44 -22.52
CA GLU A 261 2.89 31.38 -23.18
C GLU A 261 3.00 31.09 -24.69
N ARG A 262 3.03 29.82 -25.09
CA ARG A 262 3.01 29.39 -26.49
C ARG A 262 1.71 29.79 -27.19
N LEU A 263 0.56 29.59 -26.55
CA LEU A 263 -0.75 30.01 -27.04
C LEU A 263 -0.81 31.54 -27.16
N ALA A 264 -0.32 32.28 -26.15
CA ALA A 264 -0.25 33.74 -26.21
C ALA A 264 0.65 34.24 -27.34
N ARG A 265 1.77 33.55 -27.65
CA ARG A 265 2.63 33.87 -28.80
C ARG A 265 1.97 33.53 -30.14
N GLN A 266 1.22 32.43 -30.23
CA GLN A 266 0.45 32.08 -31.43
C GLN A 266 -0.69 33.07 -31.68
N HIS A 267 -1.39 33.49 -30.62
CA HIS A 267 -2.46 34.49 -30.69
C HIS A 267 -1.94 35.94 -30.70
N GLY A 268 -0.64 36.15 -30.51
CA GLY A 268 0.02 37.46 -30.51
C GLY A 268 0.22 38.07 -31.91
N ALA A 269 0.06 37.28 -32.97
CA ALA A 269 -0.23 37.82 -34.29
C ALA A 269 -1.76 37.91 -34.39
N GLN A 270 -2.31 39.02 -33.90
CA GLN A 270 -3.74 39.32 -33.93
C GLN A 270 -4.24 39.28 -35.39
N GLN A 271 -4.68 38.10 -35.84
CA GLN A 271 -5.45 37.98 -37.08
C GLN A 271 -6.72 38.79 -36.86
N ASP A 272 -6.83 39.87 -37.62
CA ASP A 272 -7.87 40.87 -37.51
C ASP A 272 -9.22 40.23 -37.88
N ASN A 273 -9.93 39.69 -36.88
CA ASN A 273 -11.22 39.01 -37.02
C ASN A 273 -12.39 39.98 -37.31
N ARG A 274 -12.12 41.07 -38.04
CA ARG A 274 -13.17 41.97 -38.54
C ARG A 274 -13.71 41.38 -39.83
N SER A 275 -15.03 41.31 -39.96
CA SER A 275 -15.65 40.79 -41.18
C SER A 275 -15.14 41.57 -42.40
N PHE A 276 -14.84 40.88 -43.51
CA PHE A 276 -14.29 41.47 -44.74
C PHE A 276 -15.09 42.71 -45.19
N LEU A 277 -16.41 42.64 -45.06
CA LEU A 277 -17.32 43.73 -45.36
C LEU A 277 -17.00 45.00 -44.56
N GLN A 278 -16.69 44.88 -43.27
CA GLN A 278 -16.39 46.02 -42.40
C GLN A 278 -15.06 46.71 -42.76
N LYS A 279 -14.10 45.95 -43.31
CA LYS A 279 -12.81 46.49 -43.77
C LYS A 279 -12.92 47.25 -45.09
N TYR A 280 -13.85 46.83 -45.96
CA TYR A 280 -13.93 47.35 -47.33
C TYR A 280 -15.24 48.08 -47.67
N TRP A 281 -16.14 48.30 -46.71
CA TRP A 281 -17.45 48.90 -46.96
C TRP A 281 -17.38 50.26 -47.66
N MET A 282 -16.41 51.10 -47.29
CA MET A 282 -16.20 52.40 -47.94
C MET A 282 -15.85 52.25 -49.44
N TYR A 283 -15.04 51.26 -49.80
CA TYR A 283 -14.66 51.00 -51.19
C TYR A 283 -15.82 50.40 -51.99
N ILE A 284 -16.60 49.50 -51.35
CA ILE A 284 -17.80 48.93 -51.96
C ILE A 284 -18.83 50.04 -52.23
N ALA A 285 -19.07 50.93 -51.27
CA ALA A 285 -19.97 52.07 -51.43
C ALA A 285 -19.51 53.02 -52.54
N ALA A 286 -18.21 53.36 -52.59
CA ALA A 286 -17.64 54.19 -53.65
C ALA A 286 -17.81 53.56 -55.05
N GLY A 287 -17.60 52.24 -55.17
CA GLY A 287 -17.84 51.51 -56.42
C GLY A 287 -19.29 51.56 -56.89
N PHE A 288 -20.26 51.40 -55.97
CA PHE A 288 -21.68 51.51 -56.30
C PHE A 288 -22.08 52.92 -56.76
N ILE A 289 -21.56 53.97 -56.11
CA ILE A 289 -21.79 55.35 -56.54
C ILE A 289 -21.24 55.58 -57.95
N PHE A 290 -20.04 55.08 -58.24
CA PHE A 290 -19.44 55.21 -59.57
C PHE A 290 -20.26 54.50 -60.66
N ILE A 291 -20.80 53.32 -60.36
CA ILE A 291 -21.67 52.57 -61.29
C ILE A 291 -23.00 53.31 -61.52
N LEU A 292 -23.59 53.90 -60.48
CA LEU A 292 -24.82 54.68 -60.61
C LEU A 292 -24.62 55.92 -61.48
N ILE A 293 -23.51 56.64 -61.29
CA ILE A 293 -23.17 57.81 -62.12
C ILE A 293 -22.86 57.37 -63.57
N SER A 294 -22.14 56.28 -63.76
CA SER A 294 -21.83 55.76 -65.11
C SER A 294 -23.08 55.31 -65.86
N ASN A 295 -24.05 54.69 -65.17
CA ASN A 295 -25.33 54.32 -65.76
C ASN A 295 -26.23 55.54 -66.03
N ALA A 296 -26.19 56.56 -65.19
CA ALA A 296 -26.91 57.81 -65.43
C ALA A 296 -26.32 58.59 -66.63
N ALA A 297 -24.99 58.65 -66.75
CA ALA A 297 -24.31 59.31 -67.86
C ALA A 297 -24.48 58.58 -69.20
N ALA A 298 -24.63 57.24 -69.18
CA ALA A 298 -24.92 56.46 -70.40
C ALA A 298 -26.35 56.62 -70.92
N GLY A 299 -27.28 57.15 -70.11
CA GLY A 299 -28.65 57.45 -70.51
C GLY A 299 -28.80 58.70 -71.39
N GLU A 300 -27.84 59.62 -71.33
CA GLU A 300 -27.91 60.90 -72.07
C GLU A 300 -27.31 60.85 -73.48
N GLN A 301 -26.66 59.74 -73.89
CA GLN A 301 -26.13 59.59 -75.26
C GLN A 301 -27.08 58.89 -76.26
N ASN A 302 -28.28 58.47 -75.82
CA ASN A 302 -29.28 57.84 -76.69
C ASN A 302 -30.55 58.70 -76.89
N ALA A 303 -30.47 60.00 -76.61
CA ALA A 303 -31.54 60.96 -76.85
C ALA A 303 -31.01 62.20 -77.58
N GLU A 304 -30.33 62.00 -78.71
CA GLU A 304 -30.27 62.94 -79.84
C GLU A 304 -30.10 62.18 -81.15
#